data_AF-A0A367IJD9-F1
#
_entry.id   AF-A0A367IJD9-F1
#
_cell.length_a   1.000
_cell.length_b   1.000
_cell.length_c   1.000
_cell.angle_alpha   90.00
_cell.angle_beta   90.00
_cell.angle_gamma   90.00
#
_symmetry.space_group_name_H-M   'P 1'
#
loop_
_entity.id
_entity.type
_entity.pdbx_description
1 polymer ?
#
loop_
_entity_poly.entity_id
_entity_poly.type
_entity_poly.pdbx_seq_one_letter_code
_entity_poly.pdbx_strand_id
1 'polypeptide(L)'
;MDSIIYKDRKDNMFNDEGDGIFEMEMEIGEINYLLDNAIHFDQYTDLKPPQKMSLSEKVKSKKTYRKYKKEDTEHFFFLVNEKRMSIR
;
A
#
# COMPACT_ATOMS: atom_id res chain seq x y z
N MET A 1 12.12 -5.28 -14.13
CA MET A 1 13.09 -5.84 -13.18
C MET A 1 12.31 -6.96 -12.54
N ASP A 2 12.49 -8.15 -13.08
CA ASP A 2 11.62 -9.28 -12.79
C ASP A 2 12.37 -10.10 -11.75
N SER A 3 11.89 -10.11 -10.52
CA SER A 3 12.49 -10.87 -9.43
C SER A 3 12.23 -12.35 -9.66
N ILE A 4 13.30 -13.14 -9.77
CA ILE A 4 13.20 -14.58 -10.01
C ILE A 4 13.09 -15.28 -8.66
N ILE A 5 12.09 -16.13 -8.51
CA ILE A 5 11.86 -16.93 -7.31
C ILE A 5 12.27 -18.36 -7.60
N TYR A 6 13.11 -18.94 -6.74
CA TYR A 6 13.57 -20.31 -6.84
C TYR A 6 12.84 -21.17 -5.82
N LYS A 7 12.37 -22.35 -6.26
CA LYS A 7 11.71 -23.34 -5.40
C LYS A 7 12.63 -24.56 -5.23
N ASP A 8 12.98 -24.87 -3.99
CA ASP A 8 13.80 -26.06 -3.67
C ASP A 8 12.95 -27.34 -3.70
N ARG A 9 13.59 -28.51 -3.71
CA ARG A 9 12.98 -29.84 -3.65
C ARG A 9 12.10 -30.06 -2.41
N LYS A 10 12.25 -29.22 -1.39
CA LYS A 10 11.44 -29.21 -0.16
C LYS A 10 10.33 -28.15 -0.18
N ASP A 11 10.01 -27.59 -1.34
CA ASP A 11 8.97 -26.57 -1.55
C ASP A 11 9.22 -25.20 -0.88
N ASN A 12 10.42 -24.96 -0.35
CA ASN A 12 10.83 -23.65 0.14
C ASN A 12 11.11 -22.71 -1.04
N MET A 13 10.63 -21.46 -0.95
CA MET A 13 10.84 -20.43 -1.97
C MET A 13 11.88 -19.41 -1.51
N PHE A 14 12.77 -19.01 -2.42
CA PHE A 14 13.83 -18.03 -2.15
C PHE A 14 13.91 -16.98 -3.26
N ASN A 15 14.26 -15.76 -2.87
CA ASN A 15 14.57 -14.67 -3.80
C ASN A 15 16.00 -14.78 -4.36
N ASP A 16 16.31 -13.98 -5.39
CA ASP A 16 17.66 -13.83 -5.97
C ASP A 16 18.74 -13.45 -4.93
N GLU A 17 18.36 -12.82 -3.82
CA GLU A 17 19.25 -12.43 -2.71
C GLU A 17 19.43 -13.54 -1.66
N GLY A 18 18.76 -14.69 -1.83
CA GLY A 18 18.80 -15.83 -0.91
C GLY A 18 17.84 -15.72 0.28
N ASP A 19 17.01 -14.69 0.32
CA ASP A 19 15.99 -14.51 1.35
C ASP A 19 14.82 -15.48 1.14
N GLY A 20 14.44 -16.18 2.21
CA GLY A 20 13.33 -17.12 2.21
C GLY A 20 11.98 -16.40 2.16
N ILE A 21 11.16 -16.75 1.17
CA ILE A 21 9.79 -16.28 1.02
C ILE A 21 8.88 -17.33 1.65
N PHE A 22 8.07 -16.90 2.62
CA PHE A 22 7.01 -17.72 3.19
C PHE A 22 5.67 -17.21 2.66
N GLU A 23 5.03 -18.00 1.79
CA GLU A 23 3.63 -17.78 1.44
C GLU A 23 2.76 -18.35 2.57
N MET A 24 2.13 -17.46 3.34
CA MET A 24 1.17 -17.85 4.36
C MET A 24 -0.19 -18.02 3.70
N GLU A 25 -0.53 -19.24 3.29
CA GLU A 25 -1.88 -19.58 2.89
C GLU A 25 -2.77 -19.64 4.14
N MET A 26 -3.69 -18.68 4.27
CA MET A 26 -4.75 -18.75 5.29
C MET A 26 -5.86 -19.66 4.75
N GLU A 27 -6.11 -20.80 5.40
CA GLU A 27 -7.30 -21.60 5.15
C GLU A 27 -8.55 -20.77 5.51
N ILE A 28 -9.24 -20.25 4.49
CA ILE A 28 -10.55 -19.63 4.66
C ILE A 28 -11.56 -20.78 4.76
N GLY A 29 -11.71 -21.37 5.95
CA GLY A 29 -12.88 -22.21 6.23
C GLY A 29 -14.14 -21.37 5.98
N GLU A 30 -15.20 -21.94 5.40
CA GLU A 30 -16.43 -21.20 5.06
C GLU A 30 -16.95 -20.39 6.26
N ILE A 31 -16.61 -19.10 6.29
CA ILE A 31 -17.03 -18.21 7.35
C ILE A 31 -18.41 -17.70 6.96
N ASN A 32 -19.43 -18.48 7.31
CA ASN A 32 -20.81 -17.99 7.35
C ASN A 32 -20.90 -16.95 8.47
N TYR A 33 -20.41 -15.74 8.21
CA TYR A 33 -20.65 -14.61 9.09
C TYR A 33 -22.17 -14.37 9.11
N LEU A 34 -22.83 -14.76 10.19
CA LEU A 34 -24.17 -14.28 10.49
C LEU A 34 -24.08 -12.76 10.61
N LEU A 35 -24.44 -12.05 9.53
CA LEU A 35 -24.56 -10.60 9.46
C LEU A 35 -25.74 -10.07 10.30
N ASP A 36 -26.37 -10.94 11.09
CA ASP A 36 -27.59 -10.64 11.85
C ASP A 36 -27.34 -9.80 13.11
N ASN A 37 -26.09 -9.64 13.50
CA ASN A 37 -25.72 -8.65 14.51
C ASN A 37 -25.59 -7.30 13.83
N ALA A 38 -26.72 -6.66 13.55
CA ALA A 38 -26.77 -5.23 13.31
C ALA A 38 -25.97 -4.55 14.42
N ILE A 39 -24.79 -4.06 14.05
CA ILE A 39 -23.84 -3.42 14.95
C ILE A 39 -24.58 -2.21 15.52
N HIS A 40 -24.98 -2.26 16.78
CA HIS A 40 -25.55 -1.11 17.47
C HIS A 40 -24.46 -0.03 17.56
N PHE A 41 -24.43 0.89 16.58
CA PHE A 41 -23.42 1.95 16.48
C PHE A 41 -23.37 2.84 17.73
N ASP A 42 -24.46 2.91 18.49
CA ASP A 42 -24.55 3.64 19.75
C ASP A 42 -23.71 3.03 20.88
N GLN A 43 -23.29 1.77 20.76
CA GLN A 43 -22.46 1.11 21.79
C GLN A 43 -20.98 1.55 21.77
N TYR A 44 -20.59 2.36 20.78
CA TYR A 44 -19.21 2.79 20.59
C TYR A 44 -18.95 4.27 20.89
N THR A 45 -19.92 5.00 21.46
CA THR A 45 -19.74 6.41 21.86
C THR A 45 -18.67 6.58 22.94
N ASP A 46 -18.51 5.56 23.79
CA ASP A 46 -17.67 5.63 24.98
C ASP A 46 -16.26 5.06 24.75
N LEU A 47 -16.00 4.50 23.57
CA LEU A 47 -14.67 4.00 23.23
C LEU A 47 -13.71 5.17 23.04
N LYS A 48 -12.67 5.20 23.88
CA LYS A 48 -11.53 6.09 23.66
C LYS A 48 -10.92 5.77 22.29
N PRO A 49 -10.64 6.77 21.45
CA PRO A 49 -10.01 6.54 20.15
C PRO A 49 -8.69 5.80 20.34
N PRO A 50 -8.31 4.94 19.37
CA PRO A 50 -7.10 4.15 19.46
C PRO A 50 -5.91 5.05 19.77
N GLN A 51 -5.12 4.66 20.77
CA GLN A 51 -3.95 5.39 21.19
C GLN A 51 -2.99 5.44 20.00
N LYS A 52 -2.74 6.65 19.48
CA LYS A 52 -1.79 6.82 18.38
C LYS A 52 -0.44 6.30 18.87
N MET A 53 0.01 5.17 18.33
CA MET A 53 1.42 4.80 18.42
C MET A 53 2.19 5.99 17.86
N SER A 54 2.95 6.67 18.70
CA SER A 54 3.89 7.66 18.24
C SER A 54 4.90 6.91 17.38
N LEU A 55 4.70 6.94 16.06
CA LEU A 55 5.78 6.71 15.12
C LEU A 55 6.89 7.67 15.53
N SER A 56 7.87 7.12 16.24
CA SER A 56 9.13 7.80 16.50
C SER A 56 9.66 8.24 15.15
N GLU A 57 9.98 9.53 15.09
CA GLU A 57 10.44 10.26 13.91
C GLU A 57 9.35 10.55 12.87
N LYS A 58 8.67 11.69 13.09
CA LYS A 58 8.32 12.56 11.96
C LYS A 58 9.62 12.89 11.21
N VAL A 59 9.99 12.05 10.25
CA VAL A 59 10.89 12.42 9.17
C VAL A 59 10.25 13.66 8.57
N LYS A 60 10.81 14.84 8.85
CA LYS A 60 10.48 16.06 8.12
C LYS A 60 10.87 15.75 6.68
N SER A 61 9.92 15.25 5.88
CA SER A 61 10.12 15.10 4.45
C SER A 61 10.38 16.50 3.93
N LYS A 62 11.67 16.80 3.70
CA LYS A 62 12.07 18.02 3.02
C LYS A 62 11.34 17.94 1.69
N LYS A 63 10.30 18.76 1.51
CA LYS A 63 9.56 18.86 0.25
C LYS A 63 10.56 19.33 -0.80
N THR A 64 11.20 18.40 -1.49
CA THR A 64 12.00 18.72 -2.66
C THR A 64 11.02 18.94 -3.80
N TYR A 65 10.86 20.18 -4.24
CA TYR A 65 10.10 20.46 -5.45
C TYR A 65 10.80 19.78 -6.62
N ARG A 66 10.05 18.96 -7.38
CA ARG A 66 10.55 18.35 -8.61
C ARG A 66 10.80 19.47 -9.62
N LYS A 67 12.04 19.60 -10.08
CA LYS A 67 12.41 20.52 -11.16
C LYS A 67 12.25 19.77 -12.47
N TYR A 68 11.48 20.33 -13.40
CA TYR A 68 11.29 19.79 -14.74
C TYR A 68 12.20 20.52 -15.73
N LYS A 69 12.57 19.84 -16.82
CA LYS A 69 13.26 20.50 -17.93
C LYS A 69 12.25 21.35 -18.73
N LYS A 70 12.75 22.28 -19.56
CA LYS A 70 11.87 23.17 -20.34
C LYS A 70 11.02 22.38 -21.35
N GLU A 71 11.60 21.34 -21.94
CA GLU A 71 10.91 20.49 -22.91
C GLU A 71 9.70 19.76 -22.27
N ASP A 72 9.85 19.32 -21.02
CA ASP A 72 8.77 18.65 -20.30
C ASP A 72 7.61 19.60 -19.96
N THR A 73 7.88 20.90 -19.77
CA THR A 73 6.83 21.87 -19.42
C THR A 73 5.81 22.05 -20.53
N GLU A 74 6.23 22.08 -21.80
CA GLU A 74 5.32 22.19 -22.95
C GLU A 74 4.44 20.95 -23.06
N HIS A 75 5.02 19.77 -22.82
CA HIS A 75 4.26 18.51 -22.80
C HIS A 75 3.19 18.50 -21.69
N PHE A 76 3.53 19.03 -20.51
CA PHE A 76 2.60 19.19 -19.40
C PHE A 76 1.47 20.18 -19.71
N PHE A 77 1.75 21.28 -20.38
CA PHE A 77 0.71 22.23 -20.82
C PHE A 77 -0.29 21.58 -21.77
N PHE A 78 0.19 20.78 -22.74
CA PHE A 78 -0.67 20.03 -23.64
C PHE A 78 -1.54 19.00 -22.89
N LEU A 79 -0.93 18.24 -21.98
CA LEU A 79 -1.65 17.23 -21.18
C LEU A 79 -2.78 17.83 -20.34
N VAL A 80 -2.55 18.99 -19.74
CA VAL A 80 -3.53 19.66 -18.86
C VAL A 80 -4.60 20.38 -19.69
N ASN A 81 -4.20 21.14 -20.72
CA ASN A 81 -5.13 22.00 -21.45
C ASN A 81 -5.94 21.24 -22.50
N GLU A 82 -5.28 20.37 -23.28
CA GLU A 82 -5.95 19.66 -24.37
C GLU A 82 -6.53 18.34 -23.90
N LYS A 83 -5.74 17.54 -23.18
CA LYS A 83 -6.16 16.21 -22.74
C LYS A 83 -6.90 16.21 -21.40
N ARG A 84 -6.96 17.34 -20.68
CA ARG A 84 -7.57 17.46 -19.34
C ARG A 84 -7.08 16.40 -18.34
N MET A 85 -5.82 16.00 -18.45
CA MET A 85 -5.22 15.00 -17.56
C MET A 85 -4.36 15.68 -16.49
N SER A 86 -4.33 15.09 -15.30
CA SER A 86 -3.48 15.55 -14.20
C SER A 86 -2.06 15.01 -14.36
N ILE A 87 -1.07 15.85 -14.04
CA ILE A 87 0.34 15.46 -14.00
C ILE A 87 0.62 14.93 -12.59
N ARG A 88 0.95 13.64 -12.47
CA ARG A 88 1.24 12.98 -11.20
C ARG A 88 2.65 12.38 -11.20
#